data_AF-A0A4U9VFN3-F1
#
_entry.id   AF-A0A4U9VFN3-F1
#
_cell.length_a   1.000
_cell.length_b   1.000
_cell.length_c   1.000
_cell.angle_alpha   90.00
_cell.angle_beta   90.00
_cell.angle_gamma   90.00
#
_symmetry.space_group_name_H-M   'P 1'
#
loop_
_entity.id
_entity.type
_entity.pdbx_description
1 polymer ?
#
loop_
_entity_poly.entity_id
_entity_poly.type
_entity_poly.pdbx_seq_one_letter_code
_entity_poly.pdbx_strand_id
1 'polypeptide(L)'
;MTTDPIKVYAVVSKEVKEDPDIFTNLEGIFSTYEKAQEYIDHFFGDAKYGYRTIIATILDPFQEEIKNNESYYSISSQLINNKLEIEICKTSFAVILCELGQLRVEEATDEKPLEINLHCFAISEEKAIEKFHQLVDDYAANNNLYFQINPYRIVSSDQCY
;
A
#
# COMPACT_ATOMS: atom_id res chain seq x y z
N MET A 1 21.76 -5.93 18.84
CA MET A 1 20.28 -5.92 18.75
C MET A 1 19.92 -6.88 17.62
N THR A 2 18.94 -7.75 17.82
CA THR A 2 18.51 -8.72 16.79
C THR A 2 17.97 -7.96 15.58
N THR A 3 18.49 -8.26 14.40
CA THR A 3 18.09 -7.67 13.10
C THR A 3 16.92 -8.39 12.44
N ASP A 4 16.47 -9.49 13.04
CA ASP A 4 15.39 -10.29 12.47
C ASP A 4 14.04 -9.58 12.71
N PRO A 5 13.18 -9.50 11.68
CA PRO A 5 11.85 -8.94 11.82
C PRO A 5 11.08 -9.61 12.96
N ILE A 6 10.67 -8.84 13.96
CA ILE A 6 9.91 -9.36 15.09
C ILE A 6 8.45 -9.49 14.64
N LYS A 7 8.01 -10.72 14.38
CA LYS A 7 6.61 -11.01 14.10
C LYS A 7 5.75 -10.73 15.34
N VAL A 8 4.68 -9.98 15.17
CA VAL A 8 3.68 -9.68 16.20
C VAL A 8 2.30 -10.07 15.71
N TYR A 9 1.38 -10.25 16.66
CA TYR A 9 0.03 -10.74 16.42
C TYR A 9 -0.94 -9.71 16.98
N ALA A 10 -1.56 -8.94 16.09
CA ALA A 10 -2.54 -7.92 16.43
C ALA A 10 -3.93 -8.56 16.50
N VAL A 11 -4.60 -8.44 17.64
CA VAL A 11 -6.03 -8.75 17.75
C VAL A 11 -6.78 -7.51 17.29
N VAL A 12 -7.59 -7.66 16.26
CA VAL A 12 -8.46 -6.59 15.78
C VAL A 12 -9.92 -7.01 15.90
N SER A 13 -10.79 -6.08 16.27
CA SER A 13 -12.23 -6.30 16.35
C SER A 13 -12.98 -5.57 15.26
N LYS A 14 -14.07 -6.18 14.79
CA LYS A 14 -15.04 -5.58 13.88
C LYS A 14 -16.45 -5.79 14.44
N GLU A 15 -17.23 -4.72 14.52
CA GLU A 15 -18.64 -4.79 14.91
C GLU A 15 -19.50 -5.32 13.76
N VAL A 16 -20.54 -6.11 14.08
CA VAL A 16 -21.40 -6.79 13.09
C VAL A 16 -22.54 -5.90 12.58
N LYS A 17 -22.68 -4.65 13.05
CA LYS A 17 -23.79 -3.78 12.62
C LYS A 17 -23.52 -3.14 11.26
N GLU A 18 -24.16 -3.72 10.24
CA GLU A 18 -24.67 -3.25 8.91
C GLU A 18 -24.05 -2.07 8.15
N ASP A 19 -23.07 -1.37 8.67
CA ASP A 19 -22.36 -0.32 7.95
C ASP A 19 -20.92 -0.80 7.72
N PRO A 20 -20.59 -1.22 6.49
CA PRO A 20 -19.28 -1.80 6.15
C PRO A 20 -18.11 -0.82 6.34
N ASP A 21 -18.40 0.47 6.58
CA ASP A 21 -17.42 1.52 6.85
C ASP A 21 -17.06 1.67 8.35
N ILE A 22 -17.62 0.83 9.23
CA ILE A 22 -17.41 0.91 10.68
C ILE A 22 -16.14 0.17 11.14
N PHE A 23 -15.12 1.00 11.42
CA PHE A 23 -14.00 0.86 12.36
C PHE A 23 -13.52 -0.57 12.70
N THR A 24 -12.36 -0.93 12.17
CA THR A 24 -11.52 -2.01 12.72
C THR A 24 -10.72 -1.44 13.89
N ASN A 25 -10.97 -1.90 15.11
CA ASN A 25 -10.23 -1.44 16.29
C ASN A 25 -9.08 -2.40 16.61
N LEU A 26 -7.90 -1.85 16.92
CA LEU A 26 -6.78 -2.62 17.48
C LEU A 26 -7.02 -2.83 18.98
N GLU A 27 -7.21 -4.08 19.38
CA GLU A 27 -7.50 -4.47 20.78
C GLU A 27 -6.21 -4.78 21.56
N GLY A 28 -5.20 -5.33 20.89
CA GLY A 28 -3.92 -5.65 21.50
C GLY A 28 -2.88 -6.19 20.51
N ILE A 29 -1.60 -6.09 20.90
CA ILE A 29 -0.47 -6.63 20.14
C ILE A 29 0.27 -7.64 21.02
N PHE A 30 0.48 -8.84 20.49
CA PHE A 30 1.07 -9.96 21.21
C PHE A 30 2.33 -10.49 20.50
N SER A 31 3.23 -11.09 21.29
CA SER A 31 4.48 -11.68 20.79
C SER A 31 4.28 -13.04 20.11
N THR A 32 3.18 -13.74 20.39
CA THR A 32 2.86 -15.04 19.78
C THR A 32 1.37 -15.12 19.46
N TYR A 33 1.00 -16.04 18.56
CA TYR A 33 -0.39 -16.29 18.18
C TYR A 33 -1.19 -16.84 19.36
N GLU A 34 -0.60 -17.77 20.12
CA GLU A 34 -1.26 -18.45 21.24
C GLU A 34 -1.67 -17.45 22.32
N LYS A 35 -0.81 -16.47 22.64
CA LYS A 35 -1.14 -15.41 23.59
C LYS A 35 -2.29 -14.51 23.10
N ALA A 36 -2.33 -14.23 21.79
CA ALA A 36 -3.41 -13.48 21.19
C ALA A 36 -4.74 -14.27 21.25
N GLN A 37 -4.68 -15.59 21.03
CA GLN A 37 -5.85 -16.46 21.14
C GLN A 37 -6.34 -16.59 22.59
N GLU A 38 -5.43 -16.81 23.54
CA GLU A 38 -5.75 -16.86 24.98
C GLU A 38 -6.41 -15.55 25.44
N TYR A 39 -5.96 -14.39 24.94
CA TYR A 39 -6.60 -13.11 25.19
C TYR A 39 -8.05 -13.06 24.66
N ILE A 40 -8.28 -13.51 23.42
CA ILE A 40 -9.63 -13.57 22.85
C ILE A 40 -10.52 -14.49 23.68
N ASP A 41 -10.05 -15.70 23.99
CA ASP A 41 -10.83 -16.71 24.71
C ASP A 41 -11.18 -16.23 26.13
N HIS A 42 -10.21 -15.62 26.83
CA HIS A 42 -10.39 -15.18 28.22
C HIS A 42 -11.38 -14.01 28.36
N PHE A 43 -11.26 -12.99 27.51
CA PHE A 43 -12.06 -11.77 27.64
C PHE A 43 -13.33 -11.77 26.80
N PHE A 44 -13.37 -12.58 25.73
CA PHE A 44 -14.40 -12.49 24.70
C PHE A 44 -14.95 -13.84 24.22
N GLY A 45 -14.60 -14.96 24.85
CA GLY A 45 -15.07 -16.30 24.46
C GLY A 45 -16.60 -16.42 24.36
N ASP A 46 -17.35 -15.61 25.12
CA ASP A 46 -18.82 -15.59 25.14
C ASP A 46 -19.45 -14.38 24.41
N ALA A 47 -18.67 -13.59 23.66
CA ALA A 47 -19.15 -12.37 23.02
C ALA A 47 -20.13 -12.67 21.85
N LYS A 48 -21.28 -11.99 21.81
CA LYS A 48 -22.37 -12.25 20.85
C LYS A 48 -22.44 -11.33 19.62
N TYR A 49 -21.77 -10.18 19.64
CA TYR A 49 -22.03 -9.09 18.67
C TYR A 49 -20.79 -8.48 17.99
N GLY A 50 -19.67 -9.21 17.94
CA GLY A 50 -18.44 -8.74 17.30
C GLY A 50 -17.52 -9.90 16.96
N TYR A 51 -16.82 -9.81 15.83
CA TYR A 51 -15.77 -10.77 15.48
C TYR A 51 -14.41 -10.19 15.82
N ARG A 52 -13.52 -11.05 16.34
CA ARG A 52 -12.12 -10.73 16.55
C ARG A 52 -11.30 -11.61 15.64
N THR A 53 -10.33 -11.03 14.95
CA THR A 53 -9.38 -11.76 14.13
C THR A 53 -7.96 -11.42 14.56
N ILE A 54 -7.07 -12.40 14.42
CA ILE A 54 -5.65 -12.23 14.71
C ILE A 54 -4.95 -11.96 13.38
N ILE A 55 -4.38 -10.77 13.24
CA ILE A 55 -3.56 -10.39 12.10
C ILE A 55 -2.10 -10.53 12.50
N ALA A 56 -1.39 -11.42 11.83
CA ALA A 56 0.06 -11.50 11.95
C ALA A 56 0.70 -10.38 11.13
N THR A 57 1.59 -9.61 11.76
CA THR A 57 2.35 -8.54 11.10
C THR A 57 3.76 -8.46 11.67
N ILE A 58 4.59 -7.55 11.16
CA ILE A 58 5.94 -7.29 11.64
C ILE A 58 5.89 -6.06 12.55
N LEU A 59 6.63 -6.08 13.67
CA LEU A 59 6.86 -4.90 14.50
C LEU A 59 7.70 -3.90 13.70
N ASP A 60 7.19 -2.67 13.58
CA ASP A 60 7.80 -1.60 12.78
C ASP A 60 8.05 -2.02 11.31
N PRO A 61 7.00 -2.34 10.54
CA PRO A 61 7.16 -2.87 9.18
C PRO A 61 7.81 -1.88 8.21
N PHE A 62 7.92 -0.60 8.59
CA PHE A 62 8.53 0.47 7.79
C PHE A 62 9.78 1.08 8.47
N GLN A 63 10.45 0.31 9.35
CA GLN A 63 11.57 0.84 10.12
C GLN A 63 12.72 1.32 9.22
N GLU A 64 12.97 0.62 8.11
CA GLU A 64 14.05 0.97 7.18
C GLU A 64 13.72 2.27 6.44
N GLU A 65 12.50 2.41 5.94
CA GLU A 65 11.99 3.59 5.27
C GLU A 65 12.07 4.82 6.18
N ILE A 66 11.67 4.67 7.45
CA ILE A 66 11.78 5.74 8.46
C ILE A 66 13.24 6.14 8.68
N LYS A 67 14.14 5.16 8.82
CA LYS A 67 15.59 5.44 9.01
C LYS A 67 16.20 6.12 7.78
N ASN A 68 15.74 5.76 6.59
CA ASN A 68 16.20 6.30 5.32
C ASN A 68 15.51 7.63 4.95
N ASN A 69 14.57 8.13 5.78
CA ASN A 69 13.76 9.31 5.52
C ASN A 69 12.98 9.21 4.19
N GLU A 70 12.50 8.01 3.87
CA GLU A 70 11.66 7.76 2.72
C GLU A 70 10.20 8.12 3.01
N SER A 71 9.55 8.75 2.03
CA SER A 71 8.12 9.02 2.04
C SER A 71 7.40 8.05 1.13
N TYR A 72 6.12 7.80 1.40
CA TYR A 72 5.26 6.98 0.54
C TYR A 72 4.69 7.84 -0.59
N TYR A 73 4.87 7.37 -1.83
CA TYR A 73 4.40 8.01 -3.05
C TYR A 73 3.44 7.09 -3.80
N SER A 74 2.42 7.71 -4.39
CA SER A 74 1.52 7.12 -5.37
C SER A 74 1.76 7.79 -6.70
N ILE A 75 2.03 7.01 -7.74
CA ILE A 75 2.16 7.47 -9.12
C ILE A 75 1.02 6.84 -9.92
N SER A 76 0.17 7.67 -10.50
CA SER A 76 -0.85 7.25 -11.44
C SER A 76 -0.47 7.68 -12.85
N SER A 77 -0.82 6.87 -13.86
CA SER A 77 -0.55 7.26 -15.24
C SER A 77 -1.58 6.75 -16.23
N GLN A 78 -1.70 7.46 -17.35
CA GLN A 78 -2.58 7.11 -18.46
C GLN A 78 -1.85 7.24 -19.79
N LEU A 79 -2.02 6.25 -20.68
CA LEU A 79 -1.43 6.27 -22.02
C LEU A 79 -2.32 7.06 -22.99
N ILE A 80 -1.86 8.25 -23.40
CA ILE A 80 -2.57 9.14 -24.32
C ILE A 80 -1.63 9.47 -25.49
N ASN A 81 -2.05 9.20 -26.73
CA ASN A 81 -1.26 9.52 -27.93
C ASN A 81 0.20 9.03 -27.87
N ASN A 82 0.39 7.79 -27.42
CA ASN A 82 1.71 7.16 -27.23
C ASN A 82 2.62 7.82 -26.17
N LYS A 83 2.01 8.60 -25.27
CA LYS A 83 2.67 9.24 -24.13
C LYS A 83 2.04 8.75 -22.84
N LEU A 84 2.87 8.28 -21.93
CA LEU A 84 2.44 7.92 -20.59
C LEU A 84 2.49 9.20 -19.75
N GLU A 85 1.32 9.82 -19.55
CA GLU A 85 1.18 11.01 -18.73
C GLU A 85 1.07 10.59 -17.27
N ILE A 86 1.94 11.15 -16.43
CA ILE A 86 2.06 10.76 -15.02
C ILE A 86 1.58 11.87 -14.08
N GLU A 87 0.92 11.44 -13.01
CA GLU A 87 0.61 12.23 -11.82
C GLU A 87 1.23 11.53 -10.62
N ILE A 88 1.88 12.29 -9.74
CA ILE A 88 2.53 11.77 -8.55
C ILE A 88 2.07 12.55 -7.33
N CYS A 89 1.83 11.80 -6.26
CA CYS A 89 1.40 12.34 -4.98
C CYS A 89 2.19 11.71 -3.84
N LYS A 90 2.71 12.55 -2.95
CA LYS A 90 3.12 12.12 -1.62
C LYS A 90 1.88 11.90 -0.77
N THR A 91 1.54 10.65 -0.49
CA THR A 91 0.31 10.30 0.23
C THR A 91 0.60 9.94 1.68
N SER A 92 -0.26 10.43 2.58
CA SER A 92 -0.32 10.03 3.99
C SER A 92 -1.39 8.98 4.26
N PHE A 93 -2.18 8.63 3.25
CA PHE A 93 -3.29 7.71 3.38
C PHE A 93 -2.85 6.28 3.06
N ALA A 94 -3.15 5.39 4.02
CA ALA A 94 -2.99 3.95 4.03
C ALA A 94 -1.91 3.37 3.08
N VAL A 95 -0.81 2.86 3.65
CA VAL A 95 0.18 2.12 2.86
C VAL A 95 -0.43 0.81 2.36
N ILE A 96 -0.48 0.63 1.04
CA ILE A 96 -1.02 -0.58 0.40
C ILE A 96 0.13 -1.58 0.22
N LEU A 97 0.39 -2.36 1.26
CA LEU A 97 1.54 -3.28 1.31
C LEU A 97 1.57 -4.32 0.17
N CYS A 98 0.41 -4.78 -0.30
CA CYS A 98 0.35 -5.81 -1.33
C CYS A 98 0.76 -5.33 -2.73
N GLU A 99 0.79 -4.02 -2.96
CA GLU A 99 1.11 -3.41 -4.26
C GLU A 99 2.44 -2.63 -4.22
N LEU A 100 3.10 -2.61 -3.06
CA LEU A 100 4.30 -1.81 -2.84
C LEU A 100 5.45 -2.29 -3.74
N GLY A 101 5.98 -1.37 -4.55
CA GLY A 101 7.12 -1.62 -5.45
C GLY A 101 6.77 -2.43 -6.69
N GLN A 102 5.49 -2.67 -6.97
CA GLN A 102 5.03 -3.40 -8.16
C GLN A 102 4.16 -2.50 -9.03
N LEU A 103 4.25 -2.67 -10.35
CA LEU A 103 3.35 -1.97 -11.27
C LEU A 103 1.96 -2.59 -11.23
N ARG A 104 0.96 -1.75 -11.00
CA ARG A 104 -0.44 -2.07 -11.23
C ARG A 104 -0.81 -1.63 -12.64
N VAL A 105 -1.07 -2.60 -13.51
CA VAL A 105 -1.42 -2.34 -14.91
C VAL A 105 -2.90 -2.62 -15.12
N GLU A 106 -3.63 -1.61 -15.59
CA GLU A 106 -5.00 -1.76 -16.06
C GLU A 106 -4.99 -1.71 -17.59
N GLU A 107 -5.36 -2.83 -18.23
CA GLU A 107 -5.38 -2.93 -19.70
C GLU A 107 -6.33 -1.90 -20.34
N ALA A 108 -5.95 -1.41 -21.52
CA ALA A 108 -6.79 -0.48 -22.27
C ALA A 108 -8.13 -1.15 -22.68
N THR A 109 -9.20 -0.37 -22.60
CA THR A 109 -10.54 -0.75 -23.08
C THR A 109 -11.06 0.31 -24.05
N ASP A 110 -12.19 0.04 -24.69
CA ASP A 110 -12.85 1.03 -25.56
C ASP A 110 -13.23 2.33 -24.82
N GLU A 111 -13.36 2.26 -23.49
CA GLU A 111 -13.79 3.38 -22.63
C GLU A 111 -12.63 4.04 -21.86
N LYS A 112 -11.48 3.37 -21.71
CA LYS A 112 -10.37 3.84 -20.88
C LYS A 112 -9.00 3.54 -21.50
N PRO A 113 -8.05 4.49 -21.43
CA PRO A 113 -6.68 4.23 -21.86
C PRO A 113 -5.99 3.19 -20.97
N LEU A 114 -4.85 2.67 -21.42
CA LEU A 114 -3.96 1.85 -20.58
C LEU A 114 -3.50 2.69 -19.39
N GLU A 115 -3.62 2.14 -18.18
CA GLU A 115 -3.11 2.78 -16.96
C GLU A 115 -1.98 1.95 -16.35
N ILE A 116 -0.90 2.61 -15.93
CA ILE A 116 0.24 1.97 -15.26
C ILE A 116 0.56 2.75 -14.00
N ASN A 117 0.26 2.16 -12.85
CA ASN A 117 0.31 2.85 -11.57
C ASN A 117 1.35 2.20 -10.65
N LEU A 118 1.92 2.96 -9.71
CA LEU A 118 2.92 2.49 -8.76
C LEU A 118 2.74 3.12 -7.39
N HIS A 119 2.80 2.28 -6.37
CA HIS A 119 2.99 2.71 -4.99
C HIS A 119 4.42 2.37 -4.54
N CYS A 120 5.17 3.34 -4.00
CA CYS A 120 6.54 3.08 -3.57
C CYS A 120 7.01 4.02 -2.45
N PHE A 121 8.02 3.58 -1.70
CA PHE A 121 8.79 4.46 -0.83
C PHE A 121 9.96 5.08 -1.59
N ALA A 122 10.24 6.36 -1.36
CA ALA A 122 11.39 7.05 -1.91
C ALA A 122 11.80 8.26 -1.05
N ILE A 123 13.08 8.65 -1.12
CA ILE A 123 13.58 9.84 -0.40
C ILE A 123 13.07 11.17 -0.99
N SER A 124 12.62 11.18 -2.24
CA SER A 124 12.08 12.34 -2.94
C SER A 124 11.17 11.92 -4.10
N GLU A 125 10.40 12.87 -4.64
CA GLU A 125 9.56 12.68 -5.81
C GLU A 125 10.37 12.21 -7.03
N GLU A 126 11.54 12.81 -7.27
CA GLU A 126 12.42 12.43 -8.38
C GLU A 126 12.86 10.98 -8.26
N LYS A 127 13.16 10.51 -7.05
CA LYS A 127 13.51 9.10 -6.82
C LYS A 127 12.33 8.16 -7.00
N ALA A 128 11.11 8.57 -6.66
CA ALA A 128 9.92 7.78 -6.95
C ALA A 128 9.70 7.67 -8.48
N ILE A 129 9.90 8.76 -9.22
CA ILE A 129 9.77 8.79 -10.69
C ILE A 129 10.86 7.93 -11.34
N GLU A 130 12.11 8.01 -10.88
CA GLU A 130 13.19 7.13 -11.36
C GLU A 130 12.82 5.65 -11.21
N LYS A 131 12.29 5.25 -10.03
CA LYS A 131 11.80 3.88 -9.78
C LYS A 131 10.67 3.50 -10.74
N PHE A 132 9.71 4.40 -10.95
CA PHE A 132 8.61 4.20 -11.90
C PHE A 132 9.11 3.99 -13.33
N HIS A 133 9.98 4.87 -13.82
CA HIS A 133 10.56 4.77 -15.16
C HIS A 133 11.24 3.43 -15.37
N GLN A 134 12.07 3.00 -14.43
CA GLN A 134 12.77 1.72 -14.54
C GLN A 134 11.80 0.54 -14.67
N LEU A 135 10.79 0.47 -13.80
CA LEU A 135 9.81 -0.61 -13.84
C LEU A 135 8.97 -0.58 -15.13
N VAL A 136 8.62 0.62 -15.59
CA VAL A 136 7.83 0.82 -16.81
C VAL A 136 8.62 0.45 -18.06
N ASP A 137 9.91 0.78 -18.11
CA ASP A 137 10.81 0.40 -19.19
C ASP A 137 10.96 -1.13 -19.26
N ASP A 138 11.13 -1.79 -18.10
CA ASP A 138 11.17 -3.24 -18.00
C ASP A 138 9.85 -3.88 -18.48
N TYR A 139 8.71 -3.32 -18.08
CA TYR A 139 7.39 -3.76 -18.55
C TYR A 139 7.23 -3.57 -20.06
N ALA A 140 7.63 -2.42 -20.61
CA ALA A 140 7.53 -2.12 -22.03
C ALA A 140 8.37 -3.10 -22.87
N ALA A 141 9.61 -3.37 -22.45
CA ALA A 141 10.50 -4.30 -23.11
C ALA A 141 9.94 -5.72 -23.12
N ASN A 142 9.39 -6.19 -21.99
CA ASN A 142 8.80 -7.52 -21.87
C ASN A 142 7.54 -7.71 -22.73
N ASN A 143 6.83 -6.62 -23.04
CA ASN A 143 5.57 -6.66 -23.80
C ASN A 143 5.68 -6.10 -25.23
N ASN A 144 6.89 -5.78 -25.71
CA ASN A 144 7.15 -5.15 -27.00
C ASN A 144 6.34 -3.84 -27.22
N LEU A 145 6.19 -3.04 -26.16
CA LEU A 145 5.51 -1.75 -26.21
C LEU A 145 6.53 -0.61 -26.35
N TYR A 146 6.08 0.52 -26.89
CA TYR A 146 6.89 1.74 -26.97
C TYR A 146 6.04 2.97 -26.66
N PHE A 147 6.34 3.66 -25.57
CA PHE A 147 5.68 4.91 -25.19
C PHE A 147 6.71 5.89 -24.63
N GLN A 148 6.45 7.19 -24.78
CA GLN A 148 7.27 8.24 -24.16
C GLN A 148 6.70 8.56 -22.78
N ILE A 149 7.53 8.48 -21.73
CA ILE A 149 7.11 8.96 -20.40
C ILE A 149 7.26 10.48 -20.39
N ASN A 150 6.15 11.19 -20.24
CA ASN A 150 6.12 12.65 -20.38
C ASN A 150 5.82 13.29 -19.01
N PRO A 151 6.69 14.18 -18.48
CA PRO A 151 6.46 14.89 -17.21
C PRO A 151 5.36 15.97 -17.39
N TYR A 152 4.56 16.43 -16.41
CA TYR A 152 4.33 16.14 -14.98
C TYR A 152 3.09 16.98 -14.58
N ARG A 153 2.13 16.46 -13.79
CA ARG A 153 1.32 17.32 -12.88
C ARG A 153 1.61 16.99 -11.40
N ILE A 154 2.27 17.91 -10.68
CA ILE A 154 2.52 17.77 -9.23
C ILE A 154 1.26 18.26 -8.55
N VAL A 155 0.59 17.38 -7.83
CA VAL A 155 -0.56 17.78 -7.03
C VAL A 155 -0.08 17.81 -5.58
N SER A 156 0.09 19.01 -5.05
CA SER A 156 0.36 19.18 -3.62
C SER A 156 -0.82 18.60 -2.84
N SER A 157 -0.51 17.59 -2.02
CA SER A 157 -1.26 16.70 -1.10
C SER A 157 -2.72 16.92 -0.70
N ASP A 158 -3.36 18.04 -1.04
CA ASP A 158 -4.71 18.38 -0.57
C ASP A 158 -5.81 17.88 -1.53
N GLN A 159 -5.44 17.32 -2.69
CA GLN A 159 -6.38 16.94 -3.76
C GLN A 159 -6.18 15.52 -4.31
N CYS A 160 -5.34 14.68 -3.69
CA CYS A 160 -5.14 13.32 -4.18
C CYS A 160 -6.25 12.39 -3.66
N TYR A 161 -7.44 12.53 -4.25
CA TYR A 161 -8.60 11.64 -4.12
C TYR A 161 -9.53 11.75 -5.33
#